data_AF-A0A2U1PI43-F1
#
_entry.id   AF-A0A2U1PI43-F1
#
_cell.length_a   1.000
_cell.length_b   1.000
_cell.length_c   1.000
_cell.angle_alpha   90.00
_cell.angle_beta   90.00
_cell.angle_gamma   90.00
#
_symmetry.space_group_name_H-M   'P 1'
#
loop_
_entity.id
_entity.type
_entity.pdbx_description
1 polymer ?
#
loop_
_entity_poly.entity_id
_entity_poly.type
_entity_poly.pdbx_seq_one_letter_code
_entity_poly.pdbx_strand_id
1 'polypeptide(L)'
;MYYVICSYEGILRKWELTSDTKAKKVVSFDGVYKGSIPEDFAINPVDDSIVLVYGNKETLRVVSLTGEEQDIIVEEIAEKNHDTGVSCVAFLRCKMNNNPVFVTSDKKSHRIVAWGMVERTWTNVGSYKLHSSAITGICGLFDQPVVVSVGRDQRAIAYDIKKQSTLREAPVRADCFAVAANPIDYRLLCIQTGDDERQLKYWDVRSKETANAMFGWKRSKDSQKTALVKPAWSPSGLLLSCGPAEEKVRVFDIRYCSAKNPSITFSDHSGKVFKVAWAPTCSVLVTTSLNDKKIGLYSLRGDVLRGDVLR
;
A
#
# COMPACT_ATOMS: atom_id res chain seq x y z
N MET A 1 -0.43 -18.44 -7.39
CA MET A 1 -0.25 -17.01 -7.05
C MET A 1 -1.34 -16.62 -6.09
N TYR A 2 -1.02 -15.90 -5.01
CA TYR A 2 -2.01 -15.59 -3.98
C TYR A 2 -2.24 -14.10 -3.80
N TYR A 3 -3.45 -13.75 -3.37
CA TYR A 3 -3.77 -12.44 -2.82
C TYR A 3 -4.41 -12.62 -1.44
N VAL A 4 -4.17 -11.64 -0.58
CA VAL A 4 -4.60 -11.65 0.81
C VAL A 4 -5.59 -10.51 1.00
N ILE A 5 -6.73 -10.84 1.61
CA ILE A 5 -7.79 -9.88 1.90
C ILE A 5 -8.11 -9.97 3.39
N CYS A 6 -8.08 -8.84 4.07
CA CYS A 6 -8.63 -8.71 5.42
C CYS A 6 -10.01 -8.08 5.32
N SER A 7 -11.04 -8.77 5.81
CA SER A 7 -12.40 -8.24 5.86
C SER A 7 -12.62 -7.37 7.11
N TYR A 8 -13.66 -6.53 7.07
CA TYR A 8 -14.13 -5.77 8.24
C TYR A 8 -14.68 -6.67 9.36
N GLU A 9 -15.07 -7.90 9.02
CA GLU A 9 -15.46 -8.93 9.99
C GLU A 9 -14.24 -9.50 10.74
N GLY A 10 -13.03 -8.99 10.45
CA GLY A 10 -11.79 -9.42 11.09
C GLY A 10 -11.31 -10.78 10.62
N ILE A 11 -11.62 -11.14 9.37
CA ILE A 11 -11.22 -12.41 8.77
C ILE A 11 -10.17 -12.14 7.70
N LEU A 12 -9.00 -12.76 7.84
CA LEU A 12 -7.96 -12.80 6.83
C LEU A 12 -8.22 -13.98 5.89
N ARG A 13 -8.26 -13.73 4.59
CA ARG A 13 -8.45 -14.75 3.57
C ARG A 13 -7.32 -14.71 2.57
N LYS A 14 -6.72 -15.88 2.33
CA LYS A 14 -5.75 -16.10 1.24
C LYS A 14 -6.48 -16.76 0.09
N TRP A 15 -6.42 -16.14 -1.09
CA TRP A 15 -7.03 -16.62 -2.30
C TRP A 15 -5.96 -16.93 -3.33
N GLU A 16 -6.11 -18.04 -4.03
CA GLU A 16 -5.26 -18.43 -5.14
C GLU A 16 -5.92 -18.08 -6.46
N LEU A 17 -5.19 -17.37 -7.31
CA LEU A 17 -5.61 -17.10 -8.67
C LEU A 17 -5.49 -18.40 -9.49
N THR A 18 -6.61 -18.88 -10.03
CA THR A 18 -6.67 -20.10 -10.86
C THR A 18 -6.71 -19.77 -12.36
N SER A 19 -7.18 -18.58 -12.72
CA SER A 19 -7.06 -17.99 -14.05
C SER A 19 -7.11 -16.46 -13.95
N ASP A 20 -6.91 -15.74 -15.06
CA ASP A 20 -6.89 -14.27 -15.06
C ASP A 20 -8.19 -13.61 -14.53
N THR A 21 -9.29 -14.35 -14.40
CA THR A 21 -10.59 -13.87 -13.90
C THR A 21 -11.19 -14.75 -12.81
N LYS A 22 -10.51 -15.82 -12.38
CA LYS A 22 -11.02 -16.76 -11.38
C LYS A 22 -10.02 -16.98 -10.26
N ALA A 23 -10.55 -17.18 -9.07
CA ALA A 23 -9.75 -17.52 -7.93
C ALA A 23 -10.50 -18.45 -6.98
N LYS A 24 -9.73 -19.17 -6.17
CA LYS A 24 -10.21 -20.10 -5.16
C LYS A 24 -9.69 -19.66 -3.80
N LYS A 25 -10.57 -19.61 -2.79
CA LYS A 25 -10.16 -19.41 -1.40
C LYS A 25 -9.36 -20.62 -0.92
N VAL A 26 -8.17 -20.38 -0.36
CA VAL A 26 -7.27 -21.42 0.13
C VAL A 26 -7.23 -21.45 1.66
N VAL A 27 -7.18 -20.28 2.29
CA VAL A 27 -7.10 -20.16 3.77
C VAL A 27 -8.09 -19.09 4.24
N SER A 28 -8.78 -19.35 5.35
CA SER A 28 -9.59 -18.38 6.08
C SER A 28 -9.18 -18.38 7.55
N PHE A 29 -8.92 -17.20 8.12
CA PHE A 29 -8.47 -17.05 9.50
C PHE A 29 -9.21 -15.92 10.20
N ASP A 30 -9.93 -16.23 11.27
CA ASP A 30 -10.78 -15.29 12.03
C ASP A 30 -10.10 -14.69 13.27
N GLY A 31 -8.91 -15.16 13.65
CA GLY A 31 -8.16 -14.67 14.82
C GLY A 31 -7.48 -13.30 14.64
N VAL A 32 -7.79 -12.56 13.58
CA VAL A 32 -7.25 -11.22 13.35
C VAL A 32 -7.93 -10.16 14.21
N TYR A 33 -9.22 -10.32 14.51
CA TYR A 33 -9.94 -9.35 15.32
C TYR A 33 -9.48 -9.37 16.77
N LYS A 34 -8.99 -8.23 17.28
CA LYS A 34 -8.58 -8.06 18.68
C LYS A 34 -9.32 -6.92 19.35
N GLY A 35 -10.63 -6.78 19.13
CA GLY A 35 -11.40 -5.60 19.58
C GLY A 35 -11.17 -4.35 18.73
N SER A 36 -10.40 -4.48 17.64
CA SER A 36 -10.25 -3.50 16.57
C SER A 36 -9.80 -4.24 15.30
N ILE A 37 -10.25 -3.77 14.14
CA ILE A 37 -9.75 -4.23 12.84
C ILE A 37 -8.34 -3.66 12.57
N PRO A 38 -7.50 -4.36 11.78
CA PRO A 38 -6.24 -3.79 11.30
C PRO A 38 -6.49 -2.55 10.44
N GLU A 39 -5.65 -1.53 10.59
CA GLU A 39 -5.66 -0.32 9.76
C GLU A 39 -4.95 -0.56 8.42
N ASP A 40 -3.84 -1.31 8.45
CA ASP A 40 -3.09 -1.68 7.26
C ASP A 40 -2.40 -3.03 7.44
N PHE A 41 -1.88 -3.58 6.35
CA PHE A 41 -1.08 -4.79 6.37
C PHE A 41 -0.03 -4.81 5.26
N ALA A 42 1.07 -5.52 5.50
CA ALA A 42 2.11 -5.75 4.49
C ALA A 42 2.52 -7.22 4.47
N ILE A 43 2.82 -7.72 3.27
CA ILE A 43 3.31 -9.09 3.06
C ILE A 43 4.84 -9.04 3.04
N ASN A 44 5.46 -9.92 3.80
CA ASN A 44 6.90 -10.12 3.84
C ASN A 44 7.35 -10.69 2.49
N PRO A 45 8.25 -10.01 1.76
CA PRO A 45 8.69 -10.45 0.44
C PRO A 45 9.56 -11.72 0.46
N VAL A 46 9.98 -12.21 1.64
CA VAL A 46 10.90 -13.34 1.78
C VAL A 46 10.16 -14.65 2.05
N ASP A 47 9.14 -14.63 2.90
CA ASP A 47 8.48 -15.84 3.41
C ASP A 47 6.94 -15.78 3.35
N ASP A 48 6.37 -14.74 2.73
CA ASP A 48 4.93 -14.51 2.61
C ASP A 48 4.17 -14.34 3.95
N SER A 49 4.87 -14.21 5.09
CA SER A 49 4.24 -13.81 6.36
C SER A 49 3.64 -12.42 6.26
N ILE A 50 2.59 -12.15 7.03
CA ILE A 50 1.81 -10.92 6.93
C ILE A 50 1.93 -10.15 8.23
N VAL A 51 2.37 -8.91 8.15
CA VAL A 51 2.36 -7.99 9.29
C VAL A 51 1.06 -7.20 9.25
N LEU A 52 0.29 -7.30 10.32
CA LEU A 52 -0.96 -6.59 10.57
C LEU A 52 -0.71 -5.49 11.59
N VAL A 53 -1.18 -4.28 11.30
CA VAL A 53 -1.04 -3.15 12.21
C VAL A 53 -2.39 -2.58 12.62
N TYR A 54 -2.51 -2.20 13.88
CA TYR A 54 -3.77 -1.78 14.49
C TYR A 54 -3.66 -0.34 14.99
N GLY A 55 -4.67 0.48 14.69
CA GLY A 55 -4.62 1.92 14.94
C GLY A 55 -4.97 2.35 16.35
N ASN A 56 -5.74 1.54 17.09
CA ASN A 56 -6.20 1.88 18.44
C ASN A 56 -5.42 1.13 19.53
N LYS A 57 -4.46 0.29 19.13
CA LYS A 57 -3.64 -0.51 20.03
C LYS A 57 -2.20 -0.39 19.57
N GLU A 58 -1.26 -0.27 20.50
CA GLU A 58 0.19 -0.29 20.24
C GLU A 58 0.69 -1.68 19.80
N THR A 59 -0.19 -2.52 19.27
CA THR A 59 0.05 -3.93 18.99
C THR A 59 0.28 -4.12 17.51
N LEU A 60 1.42 -4.70 17.18
CA LEU A 60 1.73 -5.24 15.86
C LEU A 60 1.59 -6.76 15.93
N ARG A 61 0.97 -7.38 14.93
CA ARG A 61 0.89 -8.83 14.82
C ARG A 61 1.52 -9.31 13.53
N VAL A 62 2.26 -10.40 13.62
CA VAL A 62 2.78 -11.12 12.47
C VAL A 62 2.01 -12.42 12.36
N VAL A 63 1.38 -12.63 11.22
CA VAL A 63 0.58 -13.81 10.91
C VAL A 63 1.27 -14.55 9.78
N SER A 64 1.76 -15.75 10.05
CA SER A 64 2.25 -16.65 9.02
C SER A 64 1.11 -17.51 8.50
N LEU A 65 0.78 -17.38 7.21
CA LEU A 65 -0.20 -18.20 6.51
C LEU A 65 0.48 -19.33 5.73
N THR A 66 1.32 -20.09 6.41
CA THR A 66 1.94 -21.31 5.90
C THR A 66 0.93 -22.45 6.00
N GLY A 67 0.74 -23.24 4.93
CA GLY A 67 -0.04 -24.48 4.98
C GLY A 67 -1.57 -24.33 5.00
N GLU A 68 -2.22 -25.28 5.68
CA GLU A 68 -3.67 -25.34 5.91
C GLU A 68 -4.08 -24.47 7.11
N GLU A 69 -5.38 -24.29 7.38
CA GLU A 69 -5.88 -23.40 8.47
C GLU A 69 -5.31 -23.76 9.87
N GLN A 70 -4.86 -25.00 10.08
CA GLN A 70 -4.30 -25.47 11.34
C GLN A 70 -2.83 -25.06 11.56
N ASP A 71 -2.13 -24.64 10.50
CA ASP A 71 -0.69 -24.29 10.53
C ASP A 71 -0.46 -22.77 10.67
N ILE A 72 -1.50 -22.02 11.02
CA ILE A 72 -1.43 -20.55 11.13
C ILE A 72 -0.75 -20.17 12.43
N ILE A 73 0.40 -19.52 12.31
CA ILE A 73 1.16 -18.99 13.45
C ILE A 73 0.85 -17.50 13.59
N VAL A 74 0.41 -17.09 14.79
CA VAL A 74 0.21 -15.68 15.14
C VAL A 74 1.17 -15.27 16.23
N GLU A 75 2.07 -14.36 15.89
CA GLU A 75 3.01 -13.75 16.82
C GLU A 75 2.62 -12.30 17.09
N GLU A 76 2.61 -11.90 18.35
CA GLU A 76 2.44 -10.51 18.73
C GLU A 76 3.80 -9.92 19.05
N ILE A 77 4.15 -8.81 18.39
CA ILE A 77 5.40 -8.12 18.68
C ILE A 77 5.24 -7.44 20.04
N ALA A 78 5.96 -7.95 21.02
CA ALA A 78 5.85 -7.51 22.41
C ALA A 78 6.37 -6.09 22.65
N GLU A 79 7.29 -5.62 21.80
CA GLU A 79 7.94 -4.33 21.96
C GLU A 79 7.01 -3.18 21.59
N LYS A 80 6.69 -2.32 22.56
CA LYS A 80 5.83 -1.16 22.38
C LYS A 80 6.66 0.08 22.04
N ASN A 81 6.65 0.46 20.76
CA ASN A 81 7.39 1.61 20.24
C ASN A 81 6.52 2.71 19.63
N HIS A 82 5.19 2.54 19.73
CA HIS A 82 4.21 3.49 19.23
C HIS A 82 3.45 4.07 20.41
N ASP A 83 3.26 5.38 20.41
CA ASP A 83 2.63 6.11 21.51
C ASP A 83 1.14 6.35 21.23
N THR A 84 0.73 6.36 19.95
CA THR A 84 -0.63 6.77 19.56
C THR A 84 -1.31 5.85 18.54
N GLY A 85 -0.74 4.66 18.36
CA GLY A 85 -1.20 3.65 17.42
C GLY A 85 -0.59 3.77 16.03
N VAL A 86 -0.77 2.72 15.23
CA VAL A 86 -0.05 2.54 13.96
C VAL A 86 -0.98 2.81 12.78
N SER A 87 -0.48 3.54 11.78
CA SER A 87 -1.29 3.98 10.63
C SER A 87 -0.94 3.28 9.32
N CYS A 88 0.35 3.14 9.00
CA CYS A 88 0.82 2.45 7.80
C CYS A 88 1.93 1.46 8.15
N VAL A 89 2.07 0.42 7.32
CA VAL A 89 3.17 -0.55 7.37
C VAL A 89 3.66 -0.85 5.96
N ALA A 90 4.97 -1.04 5.81
CA ALA A 90 5.56 -1.52 4.56
C ALA A 90 6.84 -2.31 4.83
N PHE A 91 7.06 -3.39 4.09
CA PHE A 91 8.36 -4.04 4.05
C PHE A 91 9.33 -3.26 3.17
N LEU A 92 10.58 -3.19 3.61
CA LEU A 92 11.68 -2.93 2.70
C LEU A 92 11.87 -4.19 1.85
N ARG A 93 12.08 -4.00 0.56
CA ARG A 93 12.36 -5.12 -0.36
C ARG A 93 13.82 -5.58 -0.23
N CYS A 94 14.70 -4.74 0.32
CA CYS A 94 16.06 -5.11 0.65
C CYS A 94 16.15 -5.78 2.02
N LYS A 95 17.21 -6.57 2.24
CA LYS A 95 17.55 -7.13 3.55
C LYS A 95 18.55 -6.23 4.28
N MET A 96 18.42 -6.13 5.60
CA MET A 96 19.48 -5.57 6.46
C MET A 96 20.07 -6.72 7.27
N ASN A 97 21.39 -6.91 7.19
CA ASN A 97 22.09 -8.01 7.85
C ASN A 97 21.47 -9.39 7.52
N ASN A 98 21.13 -9.61 6.24
CA ASN A 98 20.44 -10.81 5.72
C ASN A 98 19.01 -11.05 6.23
N ASN A 99 18.48 -10.14 7.05
CA ASN A 99 17.14 -10.24 7.60
C ASN A 99 16.16 -9.28 6.91
N PRO A 100 14.87 -9.66 6.80
CA PRO A 100 13.83 -8.76 6.35
C PRO A 100 13.67 -7.60 7.34
N VAL A 101 13.29 -6.43 6.81
CA VAL A 101 13.01 -5.23 7.59
C VAL A 101 11.68 -4.67 7.13
N PHE A 102 10.85 -4.26 8.07
CA PHE A 102 9.66 -3.48 7.77
C PHE A 102 9.65 -2.19 8.58
N VAL A 103 8.83 -1.25 8.14
CA VAL A 103 8.69 0.07 8.74
C VAL A 103 7.23 0.33 9.03
N THR A 104 6.97 1.03 10.12
CA THR A 104 5.63 1.45 10.55
C THR A 104 5.61 2.95 10.83
N SER A 105 4.43 3.57 10.72
CA SER A 105 4.21 4.96 11.10
C SER A 105 3.26 5.10 12.28
N ASP A 106 3.64 5.96 13.21
CA ASP A 106 2.80 6.38 14.33
C ASP A 106 1.78 7.45 13.91
N LYS A 107 0.53 7.30 14.35
CA LYS A 107 -0.63 8.08 13.89
C LYS A 107 -0.55 9.57 14.24
N LYS A 108 -0.12 9.92 15.45
CA LYS A 108 -0.06 11.32 15.95
C LYS A 108 1.34 11.78 16.34
N SER A 109 2.28 10.87 16.59
CA SER A 109 3.66 11.25 16.97
C SER A 109 4.54 11.59 15.77
N HIS A 110 4.07 11.28 14.55
CA HIS A 110 4.76 11.52 13.28
C HIS A 110 6.12 10.82 13.20
N ARG A 111 6.23 9.68 13.91
CA ARG A 111 7.43 8.85 13.97
C ARG A 111 7.31 7.69 13.00
N ILE A 112 8.43 7.34 12.41
CA ILE A 112 8.63 6.09 11.67
C ILE A 112 9.48 5.18 12.55
N VAL A 113 9.05 3.94 12.70
CA VAL A 113 9.79 2.91 13.44
C VAL A 113 10.20 1.83 12.45
N ALA A 114 11.48 1.45 12.46
CA ALA A 114 12.02 0.35 11.68
C ALA A 114 12.18 -0.89 12.55
N TRP A 115 11.78 -2.04 12.00
CA TRP A 115 11.74 -3.32 12.68
C TRP A 115 12.63 -4.31 11.96
N GLY A 116 13.55 -4.92 12.69
CA GLY A 116 14.44 -5.96 12.19
C GLY A 116 14.22 -7.27 12.91
N MET A 117 14.49 -8.38 12.22
CA MET A 117 14.49 -9.71 12.83
C MET A 117 15.82 -9.92 13.56
N VAL A 118 15.76 -10.14 14.88
CA VAL A 118 16.91 -10.47 15.74
C VAL A 118 16.53 -11.71 16.54
N GLU A 119 17.30 -12.79 16.43
CA GLU A 119 17.05 -14.06 17.15
C GLU A 119 15.60 -14.57 17.02
N ARG A 120 15.03 -14.47 15.80
CA ARG A 120 13.62 -14.84 15.49
C ARG A 120 12.56 -13.99 16.19
N THR A 121 12.93 -12.85 16.77
CA THR A 121 11.99 -11.85 17.30
C THR A 121 12.10 -10.52 16.57
N TRP A 122 10.97 -9.86 16.33
CA TRP A 122 10.96 -8.54 15.72
C TRP A 122 11.29 -7.50 16.77
N THR A 123 12.33 -6.71 16.51
CA THR A 123 12.84 -5.69 17.43
C THR A 123 12.97 -4.35 16.74
N ASN A 124 12.85 -3.27 17.51
CA ASN A 124 13.10 -1.93 17.01
C ASN A 124 14.59 -1.75 16.68
N VAL A 125 14.90 -1.46 15.42
CA VAL A 125 16.26 -1.18 14.96
C VAL A 125 16.49 0.31 14.65
N GLY A 126 15.46 1.15 14.81
CA GLY A 126 15.57 2.60 14.82
C GLY A 126 14.23 3.34 14.75
N SER A 127 14.18 4.51 15.37
CA SER A 127 13.02 5.41 15.40
C SER A 127 13.39 6.78 14.84
N TYR A 128 12.57 7.29 13.92
CA TYR A 128 12.88 8.50 13.15
C TYR A 128 11.70 9.48 13.15
N LYS A 129 11.95 10.75 13.47
CA LYS A 129 10.96 11.83 13.38
C LYS A 129 11.27 12.72 12.19
N LEU A 130 10.72 12.37 11.03
CA LEU A 130 11.01 13.02 9.75
C LEU A 130 9.97 14.07 9.34
N HIS A 131 8.71 13.85 9.73
CA HIS A 131 7.57 14.67 9.36
C HIS A 131 7.11 15.55 10.53
N SER A 132 6.54 16.71 10.21
CA SER A 132 5.95 17.63 11.20
C SER A 132 4.43 17.45 11.35
N SER A 133 3.84 16.54 10.58
CA SER A 133 2.41 16.22 10.59
C SER A 133 2.19 14.73 10.28
N ALA A 134 0.92 14.31 10.24
CA ALA A 134 0.52 12.91 10.05
C ALA A 134 1.19 12.29 8.81
N ILE A 135 1.81 11.13 9.00
CA ILE A 135 2.38 10.31 7.94
C ILE A 135 1.25 9.46 7.36
N THR A 136 1.01 9.57 6.07
CA THR A 136 -0.16 8.99 5.39
C THR A 136 0.22 7.88 4.42
N GLY A 137 1.48 7.82 4.01
CA GLY A 137 2.00 6.75 3.17
C GLY A 137 3.46 6.44 3.48
N ILE A 138 3.79 5.16 3.43
CA ILE A 138 5.16 4.65 3.53
C ILE A 138 5.37 3.56 2.48
N CYS A 139 6.56 3.51 1.89
CA CYS A 139 7.05 2.37 1.13
C CYS A 139 8.58 2.21 1.27
N GLY A 140 9.12 1.04 0.94
CA GLY A 140 10.56 0.83 0.83
C GLY A 140 11.05 1.00 -0.61
N LEU A 141 12.28 1.50 -0.78
CA LEU A 141 12.99 1.38 -2.06
C LEU A 141 13.51 -0.05 -2.25
N PHE A 142 13.61 -0.49 -3.50
CA PHE A 142 13.85 -1.90 -3.81
C PHE A 142 15.28 -2.38 -3.51
N ASP A 143 16.26 -1.55 -3.83
CA ASP A 143 17.69 -1.89 -3.85
C ASP A 143 18.46 -1.36 -2.63
N GLN A 144 17.82 -0.56 -1.77
CA GLN A 144 18.48 0.16 -0.68
C GLN A 144 17.63 0.13 0.60
N PRO A 145 18.26 0.20 1.78
CA PRO A 145 17.58 0.30 3.08
C PRO A 145 17.03 1.71 3.30
N VAL A 146 16.25 2.18 2.34
CA VAL A 146 15.68 3.51 2.29
C VAL A 146 14.18 3.38 2.43
N VAL A 147 13.66 4.07 3.44
CA VAL A 147 12.23 4.28 3.60
C VAL A 147 11.83 5.56 2.88
N VAL A 148 10.75 5.49 2.13
CA VAL A 148 10.07 6.65 1.56
C VAL A 148 8.80 6.88 2.36
N SER A 149 8.61 8.11 2.83
CA SER A 149 7.43 8.54 3.56
C SER A 149 6.83 9.82 2.97
N VAL A 150 5.51 9.94 3.07
CA VAL A 150 4.76 11.12 2.68
C VAL A 150 3.76 11.49 3.78
N GLY A 151 3.46 12.78 3.93
CA GLY A 151 2.60 13.25 5.00
C GLY A 151 1.76 14.49 4.67
N ARG A 152 0.92 14.88 5.62
CA ARG A 152 0.12 16.12 5.57
C ARG A 152 0.94 17.38 5.80
N ASP A 153 2.23 17.25 6.06
CA ASP A 153 3.19 18.36 5.99
C ASP A 153 3.64 18.66 4.56
N GLN A 154 3.01 18.01 3.56
CA GLN A 154 3.20 18.26 2.13
C GLN A 154 4.61 17.97 1.64
N ARG A 155 5.29 17.03 2.31
CA ARG A 155 6.66 16.61 2.01
C ARG A 155 6.68 15.13 1.64
N ALA A 156 7.59 14.80 0.75
CA ALA A 156 8.04 13.43 0.49
C ALA A 156 9.50 13.32 0.91
N ILE A 157 9.82 12.32 1.72
CA ILE A 157 11.14 12.14 2.32
C ILE A 157 11.61 10.73 2.01
N ALA A 158 12.80 10.60 1.44
CA ALA A 158 13.54 9.35 1.31
C ALA A 158 14.68 9.37 2.33
N TYR A 159 14.66 8.44 3.28
CA TYR A 159 15.57 8.39 4.40
C TYR A 159 16.32 7.06 4.43
N ASP A 160 17.66 7.12 4.44
CA ASP A 160 18.52 5.94 4.52
C ASP A 160 18.67 5.51 5.98
N ILE A 161 18.12 4.34 6.30
CA ILE A 161 18.09 3.78 7.65
C ILE A 161 19.50 3.42 8.12
N LYS A 162 20.36 2.91 7.22
CA LYS A 162 21.74 2.53 7.57
C LYS A 162 22.63 3.75 7.79
N LYS A 163 22.52 4.74 6.90
CA LYS A 163 23.33 5.98 7.01
C LYS A 163 22.77 6.96 8.03
N GLN A 164 21.55 6.73 8.51
CA GLN A 164 20.82 7.64 9.41
C GLN A 164 20.78 9.08 8.88
N SER A 165 20.49 9.20 7.59
CA SER A 165 20.52 10.49 6.90
C SER A 165 19.43 10.58 5.85
N THR A 166 18.84 11.77 5.69
CA THR A 166 17.92 12.05 4.59
C THR A 166 18.66 11.96 3.27
N LEU A 167 18.29 11.00 2.44
CA LEU A 167 18.82 10.82 1.09
C LEU A 167 18.27 11.91 0.15
N ARG A 168 16.96 12.13 0.22
CA ARG A 168 16.26 13.11 -0.59
C ARG A 168 15.01 13.61 0.11
N GLU A 169 14.67 14.86 -0.16
CA GLU A 169 13.41 15.46 0.23
C GLU A 169 12.84 16.26 -0.95
N ALA A 170 11.51 16.24 -1.09
CA ALA A 170 10.80 16.98 -2.10
C ALA A 170 9.55 17.69 -1.51
N PRO A 171 9.35 18.99 -1.77
CA PRO A 171 8.08 19.66 -1.49
C PRO A 171 7.02 19.21 -2.49
N VAL A 172 5.94 18.62 -2.00
CA VAL A 172 4.81 18.15 -2.83
C VAL A 172 3.83 19.28 -3.14
N ARG A 173 3.70 20.26 -2.21
CA ARG A 173 2.79 21.43 -2.29
C ARG A 173 1.30 21.09 -2.29
N ALA A 174 0.96 19.93 -1.74
CA ALA A 174 -0.40 19.49 -1.46
C ALA A 174 -0.33 18.41 -0.37
N ASP A 175 -1.43 18.21 0.35
CA ASP A 175 -1.53 17.11 1.30
C ASP A 175 -1.31 15.79 0.59
N CYS A 176 -0.42 14.95 1.13
CA CYS A 176 -0.17 13.62 0.60
C CYS A 176 -1.07 12.60 1.30
N PHE A 177 -1.54 11.60 0.56
CA PHE A 177 -2.42 10.55 1.08
C PHE A 177 -1.83 9.15 0.98
N ALA A 178 -0.95 8.91 0.01
CA ALA A 178 -0.31 7.61 -0.18
C ALA A 178 0.93 7.74 -1.04
N VAL A 179 1.81 6.75 -0.97
CA VAL A 179 2.97 6.61 -1.85
C VAL A 179 3.11 5.15 -2.28
N ALA A 180 3.46 4.94 -3.55
CA ALA A 180 3.66 3.61 -4.10
C ALA A 180 4.93 3.59 -4.97
N ALA A 181 5.85 2.66 -4.67
CA ALA A 181 7.05 2.43 -5.47
C ALA A 181 6.73 1.64 -6.73
N ASN A 182 7.28 2.06 -7.87
CA ASN A 182 7.15 1.33 -9.11
C ASN A 182 7.89 -0.03 -9.01
N PRO A 183 7.26 -1.14 -9.45
CA PRO A 183 7.82 -2.47 -9.29
C PRO A 183 8.96 -2.81 -10.27
N ILE A 184 9.18 -1.98 -11.29
CA ILE A 184 10.23 -2.17 -12.30
C ILE A 184 11.29 -1.07 -12.20
N ASP A 185 10.88 0.21 -12.20
CA ASP A 185 11.80 1.33 -11.96
C ASP A 185 11.81 1.67 -10.47
N TYR A 186 12.77 1.10 -9.75
CA TYR A 186 12.92 1.22 -8.31
C TYR A 186 13.15 2.64 -7.80
N ARG A 187 13.43 3.61 -8.69
CA ARG A 187 13.65 5.01 -8.33
C ARG A 187 12.42 5.87 -8.58
N LEU A 188 11.43 5.36 -9.29
CA LEU A 188 10.18 6.04 -9.59
C LEU A 188 9.11 5.70 -8.55
N LEU A 189 8.54 6.76 -7.96
CA LEU A 189 7.46 6.69 -6.99
C LEU A 189 6.24 7.43 -7.53
N CYS A 190 5.05 6.93 -7.21
CA CYS A 190 3.83 7.70 -7.35
C CYS A 190 3.38 8.18 -5.97
N ILE A 191 3.18 9.49 -5.84
CA ILE A 191 2.62 10.13 -4.66
C ILE A 191 1.18 10.52 -4.98
N GLN A 192 0.24 10.09 -4.15
CA GLN A 192 -1.14 10.54 -4.21
C GLN A 192 -1.30 11.78 -3.36
N THR A 193 -1.93 12.81 -3.93
CA THR A 193 -2.10 14.13 -3.35
C THR A 193 -3.57 14.53 -3.28
N GLY A 194 -3.87 15.56 -2.49
CA GLY A 194 -5.19 16.19 -2.40
C GLY A 194 -5.50 17.25 -3.44
N ASP A 195 -4.74 17.33 -4.52
CA ASP A 195 -5.08 18.19 -5.65
C ASP A 195 -6.41 17.77 -6.28
N ASP A 196 -7.23 18.73 -6.72
CA ASP A 196 -8.57 18.47 -7.25
C ASP A 196 -8.62 18.11 -8.74
N GLU A 197 -7.53 18.37 -9.47
CA GLU A 197 -7.42 18.14 -10.91
C GLU A 197 -6.36 17.06 -11.24
N ARG A 198 -5.35 16.90 -10.39
CA ARG A 198 -4.17 16.05 -10.64
C ARG A 198 -3.69 15.36 -9.36
N GLN A 199 -4.42 14.32 -8.95
CA GLN A 199 -4.19 13.63 -7.68
C GLN A 199 -2.91 12.81 -7.65
N LEU A 200 -2.26 12.53 -8.78
CA LEU A 200 -1.13 11.61 -8.87
C LEU A 200 0.11 12.38 -9.35
N LYS A 201 1.18 12.35 -8.56
CA LYS A 201 2.44 13.02 -8.85
C LYS A 201 3.57 11.99 -8.92
N TYR A 202 4.38 12.04 -9.97
CA TYR A 202 5.61 11.27 -9.99
C TYR A 202 6.72 11.93 -9.19
N TRP A 203 7.54 11.08 -8.61
CA TRP A 203 8.77 11.49 -7.97
C TRP A 203 9.87 10.47 -8.26
N ASP A 204 10.90 10.92 -8.99
CA ASP A 204 12.16 10.18 -9.08
C ASP A 204 13.06 10.61 -7.92
N VAL A 205 13.40 9.67 -7.04
CA VAL A 205 14.22 9.94 -5.84
C VAL A 205 15.63 10.44 -6.18
N ARG A 206 16.14 10.16 -7.38
CA ARG A 206 17.45 10.64 -7.84
C ARG A 206 17.41 12.12 -8.21
N SER A 207 16.28 12.57 -8.75
CA SER A 207 16.13 13.92 -9.28
C SER A 207 16.16 14.97 -8.18
N LYS A 208 16.91 16.06 -8.40
CA LYS A 208 16.89 17.25 -7.54
C LYS A 208 15.68 18.14 -7.85
N GLU A 209 15.25 18.12 -9.10
CA GLU A 209 13.99 18.72 -9.48
C GLU A 209 12.87 17.75 -9.12
N THR A 210 11.80 18.24 -8.51
CA THR A 210 10.56 17.49 -8.50
C THR A 210 10.07 17.45 -9.94
N ALA A 211 10.50 16.50 -10.78
CA ALA A 211 10.06 16.44 -12.16
C ALA A 211 8.52 16.24 -12.16
N ASN A 212 7.81 17.30 -12.54
CA ASN A 212 6.43 17.65 -12.15
C ASN A 212 5.37 17.04 -13.08
N ALA A 213 5.51 15.78 -13.49
CA ALA A 213 4.40 15.12 -14.15
C ALA A 213 3.33 14.79 -13.10
N MET A 214 2.34 15.67 -13.04
CA MET A 214 1.11 15.46 -12.29
C MET A 214 -0.02 15.14 -13.25
N PHE A 215 -0.77 14.10 -12.94
CA PHE A 215 -1.88 13.61 -13.73
C PHE A 215 -2.99 13.16 -12.78
N GLY A 216 -4.15 12.87 -13.33
CA GLY A 216 -5.32 12.54 -12.53
C GLY A 216 -6.57 12.86 -13.30
N TRP A 217 -7.58 13.33 -12.57
CA TRP A 217 -8.86 13.70 -13.16
C TRP A 217 -9.45 14.89 -12.40
N LYS A 218 -10.33 15.61 -13.08
CA LYS A 218 -11.15 16.63 -12.44
C LYS A 218 -12.18 15.98 -11.52
N ARG A 219 -12.10 16.25 -10.22
CA ARG A 219 -13.07 15.78 -9.24
C ARG A 219 -14.39 16.56 -9.39
N SER A 220 -15.51 15.84 -9.35
CA SER A 220 -16.82 16.46 -9.16
C SER A 220 -16.95 16.97 -7.72
N LYS A 221 -17.81 17.96 -7.49
CA LYS A 221 -18.09 18.50 -6.14
C LYS A 221 -18.46 17.40 -5.14
N ASP A 222 -19.22 16.40 -5.58
CA ASP A 222 -19.60 15.26 -4.73
C ASP A 222 -18.40 14.37 -4.42
N SER A 223 -17.55 14.13 -5.42
CA SER A 223 -16.37 13.27 -5.24
C SER A 223 -15.25 13.92 -4.44
N GLN A 224 -15.22 15.25 -4.25
CA GLN A 224 -14.18 15.94 -3.47
C GLN A 224 -14.16 15.53 -2.00
N LYS A 225 -15.33 15.17 -1.46
CA LYS A 225 -15.47 14.74 -0.05
C LYS A 225 -15.10 13.27 0.16
N THR A 226 -14.88 12.52 -0.91
CA THR A 226 -14.60 11.08 -0.85
C THR A 226 -13.12 10.81 -0.58
N ALA A 227 -12.81 9.79 0.21
CA ALA A 227 -11.46 9.24 0.29
C ALA A 227 -10.99 8.70 -1.08
N LEU A 228 -9.68 8.78 -1.31
CA LEU A 228 -9.09 8.16 -2.49
C LEU A 228 -8.57 6.76 -2.13
N VAL A 229 -8.72 5.83 -3.06
CA VAL A 229 -8.09 4.51 -2.94
C VAL A 229 -6.59 4.68 -3.18
N LYS A 230 -5.76 4.06 -2.32
CA LYS A 230 -4.29 4.08 -2.46
C LYS A 230 -3.88 3.62 -3.88
N PRO A 231 -2.92 4.30 -4.51
CA PRO A 231 -2.50 3.95 -5.87
C PRO A 231 -1.76 2.60 -5.88
N ALA A 232 -1.99 1.78 -6.91
CA ALA A 232 -1.32 0.50 -7.09
C ALA A 232 -0.78 0.36 -8.51
N TRP A 233 0.48 -0.08 -8.62
CA TRP A 233 1.19 -0.27 -9.88
C TRP A 233 0.90 -1.64 -10.50
N SER A 234 0.73 -1.69 -11.81
CA SER A 234 0.77 -2.94 -12.57
C SER A 234 2.16 -3.57 -12.49
N PRO A 235 2.28 -4.90 -12.69
CA PRO A 235 3.58 -5.57 -12.66
C PRO A 235 4.54 -5.09 -13.75
N SER A 236 4.01 -4.56 -14.86
CA SER A 236 4.81 -3.93 -15.91
C SER A 236 5.40 -2.58 -15.51
N GLY A 237 4.95 -1.97 -14.41
CA GLY A 237 5.34 -0.62 -14.01
C GLY A 237 4.81 0.48 -14.93
N LEU A 238 3.90 0.17 -15.86
CA LEU A 238 3.38 1.12 -16.85
C LEU A 238 1.97 1.62 -16.54
N LEU A 239 1.19 0.86 -15.77
CA LEU A 239 -0.18 1.24 -15.42
C LEU A 239 -0.28 1.49 -13.92
N LEU A 240 -1.12 2.44 -13.55
CA LEU A 240 -1.39 2.80 -12.17
C LEU A 240 -2.90 2.87 -11.94
N SER A 241 -3.41 2.05 -11.02
CA SER A 241 -4.81 2.11 -10.62
C SER A 241 -4.98 3.02 -9.41
N CYS A 242 -6.03 3.83 -9.42
CA CYS A 242 -6.41 4.78 -8.37
C CYS A 242 -7.88 5.17 -8.58
N GLY A 243 -8.56 5.70 -7.56
CA GLY A 243 -9.88 6.29 -7.79
C GLY A 243 -10.51 6.86 -6.53
N PRO A 244 -11.54 7.69 -6.67
CA PRO A 244 -12.41 8.04 -5.56
C PRO A 244 -13.17 6.79 -5.13
N ALA A 245 -13.30 6.60 -3.83
CA ALA A 245 -13.91 5.41 -3.28
C ALA A 245 -15.37 5.20 -3.72
N GLU A 246 -16.13 6.23 -4.12
CA GLU A 246 -17.58 6.08 -4.32
C GLU A 246 -17.98 5.06 -5.38
N GLU A 247 -17.22 4.82 -6.46
CA GLU A 247 -17.68 3.84 -7.49
C GLU A 247 -16.65 3.49 -8.57
N LYS A 248 -15.88 4.47 -9.06
CA LYS A 248 -15.06 4.31 -10.27
C LYS A 248 -13.60 4.07 -9.97
N VAL A 249 -13.11 2.89 -10.34
CA VAL A 249 -11.67 2.64 -10.43
C VAL A 249 -11.16 3.19 -11.74
N ARG A 250 -10.07 3.95 -11.68
CA ARG A 250 -9.38 4.53 -12.82
C ARG A 250 -8.02 3.87 -12.97
N VAL A 251 -7.62 3.63 -14.20
CA VAL A 251 -6.28 3.16 -14.55
C VAL A 251 -5.64 4.17 -15.48
N PHE A 252 -4.43 4.58 -15.13
CA PHE A 252 -3.61 5.53 -15.86
C PHE A 252 -2.41 4.81 -16.46
N ASP A 253 -2.17 5.00 -17.75
CA ASP A 253 -0.91 4.63 -18.37
C ASP A 253 0.10 5.77 -18.24
N ILE A 254 1.24 5.47 -17.63
CA ILE A 254 2.24 6.47 -17.28
C ILE A 254 2.91 7.11 -18.50
N ARG A 255 2.81 6.46 -19.66
CA ARG A 255 3.40 6.92 -20.91
C ARG A 255 2.61 8.07 -21.53
N TYR A 256 1.34 8.24 -21.12
CA TYR A 256 0.42 9.26 -21.64
C TYR A 256 0.04 10.32 -20.59
N CYS A 257 0.94 10.58 -19.62
CA CYS A 257 0.70 11.42 -18.44
C CYS A 257 0.42 12.92 -18.66
N SER A 258 0.41 13.40 -19.89
CA SER A 258 -0.14 14.72 -20.21
C SER A 258 -1.67 14.76 -20.16
N ALA A 259 -2.34 13.59 -20.14
CA ALA A 259 -3.78 13.50 -20.17
C ALA A 259 -4.42 13.79 -18.79
N LYS A 260 -5.44 14.66 -18.79
CA LYS A 260 -6.36 14.85 -17.65
C LYS A 260 -7.34 13.68 -17.46
N ASN A 261 -7.20 12.62 -18.24
CA ASN A 261 -8.16 11.54 -18.33
C ASN A 261 -7.47 10.19 -18.13
N PRO A 262 -8.10 9.27 -17.38
CA PRO A 262 -7.61 7.92 -17.24
C PRO A 262 -7.71 7.15 -18.57
N SER A 263 -6.78 6.22 -18.79
CA SER A 263 -6.81 5.32 -19.94
C SER A 263 -8.01 4.38 -19.88
N ILE A 264 -8.35 3.91 -18.67
CA ILE A 264 -9.48 3.01 -18.43
C ILE A 264 -10.24 3.50 -17.19
N THR A 265 -11.57 3.53 -17.27
CA THR A 265 -12.45 3.75 -16.12
C THR A 265 -13.52 2.68 -16.12
N PHE A 266 -13.71 2.04 -14.97
CA PHE A 266 -14.74 1.02 -14.80
C PHE A 266 -15.43 1.14 -13.44
N SER A 267 -16.65 0.63 -13.36
CA SER A 267 -17.54 0.73 -12.20
C SER A 267 -18.36 -0.55 -12.07
N ASP A 268 -17.76 -1.58 -11.49
CA ASP A 268 -18.40 -2.89 -11.32
C ASP A 268 -18.84 -3.14 -9.88
N HIS A 269 -18.37 -2.31 -8.95
CA HIS A 269 -18.81 -2.33 -7.56
C HIS A 269 -20.03 -1.42 -7.39
N SER A 270 -21.05 -1.93 -6.68
CA SER A 270 -22.25 -1.15 -6.31
C SER A 270 -22.06 -0.40 -4.98
N GLY A 271 -20.83 -0.36 -4.49
CA GLY A 271 -20.45 0.18 -3.20
C GLY A 271 -19.04 0.74 -3.23
N LYS A 272 -18.63 1.35 -2.11
CA LYS A 272 -17.36 2.07 -2.08
C LYS A 272 -16.18 1.12 -2.23
N VAL A 273 -15.39 1.32 -3.28
CA VAL A 273 -14.11 0.63 -3.48
C VAL A 273 -13.13 1.13 -2.44
N PHE A 274 -12.59 0.22 -1.64
CA PHE A 274 -11.72 0.55 -0.52
C PHE A 274 -10.25 0.27 -0.83
N LYS A 275 -9.96 -0.82 -1.54
CA LYS A 275 -8.59 -1.21 -1.88
C LYS A 275 -8.52 -1.72 -3.31
N VAL A 276 -7.41 -1.41 -3.98
CA VAL A 276 -7.02 -1.99 -5.26
C VAL A 276 -5.61 -2.55 -5.13
N ALA A 277 -5.34 -3.67 -5.79
CA ALA A 277 -4.01 -4.28 -5.82
C ALA A 277 -3.80 -5.02 -7.13
N TRP A 278 -2.62 -4.88 -7.72
CA TRP A 278 -2.24 -5.68 -8.87
C TRP A 278 -1.51 -6.94 -8.45
N ALA A 279 -1.74 -7.98 -9.21
CA ALA A 279 -0.92 -9.16 -9.18
C ALA A 279 0.54 -8.81 -9.57
N PRO A 280 1.55 -9.11 -8.72
CA PRO A 280 2.96 -8.80 -9.02
C PRO A 280 3.57 -9.48 -10.26
N THR A 281 2.94 -10.52 -10.82
CA THR A 281 3.50 -11.29 -11.94
C THR A 281 2.62 -11.35 -13.18
N CYS A 282 1.34 -10.95 -13.07
CA CYS A 282 0.42 -10.95 -14.19
C CYS A 282 -0.47 -9.70 -14.18
N SER A 283 -0.99 -9.31 -15.35
CA SER A 283 -1.80 -8.10 -15.51
C SER A 283 -3.23 -8.28 -14.99
N VAL A 284 -3.37 -8.72 -13.73
CA VAL A 284 -4.64 -8.89 -13.04
C VAL A 284 -4.74 -7.85 -11.93
N LEU A 285 -5.83 -7.08 -11.95
CA LEU A 285 -6.19 -6.10 -10.95
C LEU A 285 -7.29 -6.69 -10.06
N VAL A 286 -7.06 -6.64 -8.75
CA VAL A 286 -8.03 -7.02 -7.72
C VAL A 286 -8.59 -5.76 -7.09
N THR A 287 -9.91 -5.71 -6.92
CA THR A 287 -10.59 -4.61 -6.23
C THR A 287 -11.48 -5.16 -5.14
N THR A 288 -11.60 -4.44 -4.03
CA THR A 288 -12.48 -4.81 -2.92
C THR A 288 -13.39 -3.65 -2.56
N SER A 289 -14.66 -3.96 -2.35
CA SER A 289 -15.68 -2.99 -1.94
C SER A 289 -16.24 -3.33 -0.57
N LEU A 290 -16.41 -2.30 0.24
CA LEU A 290 -16.85 -2.45 1.62
C LEU A 290 -18.33 -2.81 1.71
N ASN A 291 -19.15 -2.17 0.88
CA ASN A 291 -20.61 -2.23 1.03
C ASN A 291 -21.24 -3.40 0.26
N ASP A 292 -20.69 -3.77 -0.90
CA ASP A 292 -21.24 -4.87 -1.69
C ASP A 292 -20.67 -6.24 -1.29
N LYS A 293 -19.62 -6.26 -0.45
CA LYS A 293 -18.89 -7.44 0.03
C LYS A 293 -18.32 -8.33 -1.07
N LYS A 294 -18.03 -7.78 -2.25
CA LYS A 294 -17.51 -8.52 -3.40
C LYS A 294 -16.05 -8.20 -3.70
N ILE A 295 -15.40 -9.12 -4.42
CA ILE A 295 -14.04 -8.99 -4.93
C ILE A 295 -14.09 -8.94 -6.45
N GLY A 296 -13.68 -7.83 -7.04
CA GLY A 296 -13.54 -7.73 -8.49
C GLY A 296 -12.18 -8.27 -8.95
N LEU A 297 -12.16 -9.11 -9.98
CA LEU A 297 -10.95 -9.59 -10.64
C LEU A 297 -10.96 -9.17 -12.10
N TYR A 298 -9.96 -8.39 -12.52
CA TYR A 298 -9.88 -7.82 -13.86
C TYR A 298 -8.56 -8.13 -14.52
N SER A 299 -8.59 -8.88 -15.62
CA SER A 299 -7.49 -9.07 -16.54
C SER A 299 -7.38 -7.88 -17.49
N LEU A 300 -6.18 -7.33 -17.61
CA LEU A 300 -5.84 -6.31 -18.60
C LEU A 300 -4.99 -6.93 -19.70
N ARG A 301 -5.58 -7.01 -20.90
CA ARG A 301 -4.90 -7.43 -22.12
C ARG A 301 -5.05 -6.32 -23.16
N GLY A 302 -3.97 -5.57 -23.40
CA GLY A 302 -4.04 -4.32 -24.16
C GLY A 302 -4.90 -3.28 -23.44
N ASP A 303 -5.81 -2.63 -24.17
CA ASP A 303 -6.74 -1.63 -23.61
C ASP A 303 -8.06 -2.23 -23.10
N VAL A 304 -8.22 -3.55 -23.18
CA VAL A 304 -9.46 -4.23 -22.77
C VAL A 304 -9.32 -4.78 -21.37
N LEU A 305 -10.15 -4.25 -20.48
CA LEU A 305 -10.40 -4.80 -19.16
C LEU A 305 -11.45 -5.93 -19.28
N ARG A 306 -11.08 -7.16 -18.95
CA ARG A 306 -12.02 -8.29 -18.82
C ARG A 306 -12.03 -8.74 -17.38
N GLY A 307 -13.17 -8.67 -16.71
CA GLY A 307 -13.25 -9.11 -15.33
C GLY A 307 -14.56 -9.77 -14.95
N ASP A 308 -14.51 -10.41 -13.79
CA ASP A 308 -15.67 -11.01 -13.12
C ASP A 308 -15.64 -10.62 -11.65
N VAL A 309 -16.81 -10.58 -11.02
CA VAL A 309 -16.96 -10.15 -9.63
C VAL A 309 -17.29 -11.38 -8.77
N LEU A 310 -16.31 -11.79 -7.97
CA LEU A 310 -16.45 -12.90 -7.05
C LEU A 310 -17.25 -12.50 -5.81
N ARG A 311 -18.04 -13.44 -5.31
CA ARG A 311 -18.77 -13.34 -4.03
C ARG A 311 -17.99 -14.03 -2.90
#